data_AF-A0A9D8FFH0-F1
#
_entry.id   AF-A0A9D8FFH0-F1
#
_cell.length_a   1.000
_cell.length_b   1.000
_cell.length_c   1.000
_cell.angle_alpha   90.00
_cell.angle_beta   90.00
_cell.angle_gamma   90.00
#
_symmetry.space_group_name_H-M   'P 1'
#
loop_
_entity.id
_entity.type
_entity.pdbx_description
1 polymer ?
#
loop_
_entity_poly.entity_id
_entity_poly.type
_entity_poly.pdbx_seq_one_letter_code
_entity_poly.pdbx_strand_id
1 'polypeptide(L)'
;MVHPLASSPRRVDPGSISGGTFIRPPRFSPAVQAPRQARWKPFLHSSSRLGFSLIELLVVIAIIAILAGLLFPAWSGAKARAQKIKCLSNLRQLGLTWQLYAADHQDTMAPNGYGLPDFLAGGRLWVVGATHQQPWAVTNTDLLVNPAHAAFGAYLQDPAIYKCPADRGKAELEGRWHPHARSYSLNAYLGWQFPSASFNSSRYWTFYKMSELSQGSPSQIFTFLDQNPATLCHSAFVVHLGALEGLYYHVPSSEHRGSGVIAFADGHVETRKWKDPLEFHAEKRPFPGHFGMYFHGNRDLPWLKERASMLRTEPSN
;
A
#
# COMPACT_ATOMS: atom_id res chain seq x y z
N MET A 1 -4.74 1.01 58.72
CA MET A 1 -5.99 1.80 58.76
C MET A 1 -6.86 1.33 57.61
N VAL A 2 -7.99 0.73 57.94
CA VAL A 2 -8.90 0.00 57.04
C VAL A 2 -10.19 0.80 56.97
N HIS A 3 -10.65 1.15 55.78
CA HIS A 3 -12.05 1.50 55.52
C HIS A 3 -12.42 1.12 54.07
N PRO A 4 -13.36 0.18 53.89
CA PRO A 4 -13.99 -0.13 52.60
C PRO A 4 -15.43 0.40 52.57
N LEU A 5 -15.92 0.88 51.43
CA LEU A 5 -17.37 0.88 51.16
C LEU A 5 -17.64 0.63 49.67
N ALA A 6 -18.27 -0.51 49.43
CA ALA A 6 -18.89 -0.93 48.19
C ALA A 6 -20.29 -0.32 48.07
N SER A 7 -20.71 0.04 46.86
CA SER A 7 -22.14 0.15 46.53
C SER A 7 -22.37 0.01 45.02
N SER A 8 -23.15 -1.00 44.65
CA SER A 8 -23.75 -1.27 43.34
C SER A 8 -25.17 -1.81 43.60
N PRO A 9 -26.11 -1.83 42.64
CA PRO A 9 -26.67 -0.71 41.90
C PRO A 9 -28.18 -0.57 42.20
N ARG A 10 -28.77 0.62 41.98
CA ARG A 10 -30.22 0.83 42.16
C ARG A 10 -31.02 0.32 40.96
N ARG A 11 -32.01 -0.52 41.27
CA ARG A 11 -33.13 -0.94 40.41
C ARG A 11 -33.88 0.27 39.85
N VAL A 12 -34.27 0.20 38.59
CA VAL A 12 -35.21 1.12 37.95
C VAL A 12 -36.54 0.40 37.82
N ASP A 13 -37.57 0.89 38.50
CA ASP A 13 -38.96 0.45 38.35
C ASP A 13 -39.61 1.17 37.15
N PRO A 14 -40.38 0.48 36.30
CA PRO A 14 -41.16 1.12 35.24
C PRO A 14 -42.43 1.76 35.83
N GLY A 15 -42.44 3.09 35.81
CA GLY A 15 -43.57 3.92 36.21
C GLY A 15 -44.78 3.79 35.27
N SER A 16 -45.93 3.65 35.93
CA SER A 16 -47.30 3.75 35.41
C SER A 16 -47.56 5.10 34.71
N ILE A 17 -47.99 5.07 33.44
CA ILE A 17 -48.62 6.21 32.77
C ILE A 17 -50.13 5.95 32.74
N SER A 18 -50.84 6.66 33.62
CA SER A 18 -52.29 6.77 33.66
C SER A 18 -52.77 7.94 32.78
N GLY A 19 -53.87 7.74 32.05
CA GLY A 19 -54.78 8.83 31.68
C GLY A 19 -54.76 9.29 30.23
N GLY A 20 -55.24 8.45 29.31
CA GLY A 20 -55.63 8.86 27.96
C GLY A 20 -57.12 8.60 27.74
N THR A 21 -57.92 9.67 27.73
CA THR A 21 -59.38 9.66 27.57
C THR A 21 -59.77 9.10 26.19
N PHE A 22 -60.43 7.94 26.17
CA PHE A 22 -60.95 7.32 24.95
C PHE A 22 -62.20 8.08 24.47
N ILE A 23 -62.03 8.95 23.47
CA ILE A 23 -63.14 9.53 22.71
C ILE A 23 -63.53 8.54 21.62
N ARG A 24 -64.74 7.98 21.71
CA ARG A 24 -65.33 7.14 20.66
C ARG A 24 -65.70 8.00 19.44
N PRO A 25 -65.28 7.63 18.21
CA PRO A 25 -65.81 8.27 17.01
C PRO A 25 -67.24 7.78 16.69
N PRO A 26 -68.05 8.57 15.99
CA PRO A 26 -69.43 8.23 15.66
C PRO A 26 -69.50 7.13 14.59
N ARG A 27 -70.51 6.24 14.73
CA ARG A 27 -70.89 5.28 13.70
C ARG A 27 -71.54 6.03 12.53
N PHE A 28 -70.82 6.15 11.42
CA PHE A 28 -71.39 6.47 10.13
C PHE A 28 -71.51 5.20 9.29
N SER A 29 -72.74 4.80 8.98
CA SER A 29 -73.05 3.89 7.88
C SER A 29 -73.44 4.74 6.67
N PRO A 30 -72.69 4.66 5.56
CA PRO A 30 -73.26 4.89 4.25
C PRO A 30 -73.30 3.56 3.51
N ALA A 31 -74.51 3.16 3.13
CA ALA A 31 -74.71 2.17 2.09
C ALA A 31 -74.14 2.74 0.78
N VAL A 32 -72.88 2.42 0.47
CA VAL A 32 -72.29 2.72 -0.83
C VAL A 32 -72.62 1.54 -1.75
N GLN A 33 -73.59 1.76 -2.64
CA GLN A 33 -73.83 0.86 -3.76
C GLN A 33 -72.55 0.79 -4.62
N ALA A 34 -72.02 -0.43 -4.78
CA ALA A 34 -70.86 -0.68 -5.61
C ALA A 34 -71.15 -0.24 -7.06
N PRO A 35 -70.27 0.52 -7.73
CA PRO A 35 -70.43 0.81 -9.15
C PRO A 35 -70.30 -0.51 -9.92
N ARG A 36 -71.23 -0.74 -10.85
CA ARG A 36 -71.21 -1.88 -11.78
C ARG A 36 -69.83 -1.92 -12.43
N GLN A 37 -69.13 -3.05 -12.26
CA GLN A 37 -67.83 -3.30 -12.87
C GLN A 37 -67.93 -3.06 -14.38
N ALA A 38 -67.39 -1.94 -14.84
CA ALA A 38 -67.07 -1.77 -16.25
C ALA A 38 -66.01 -2.82 -16.57
N ARG A 39 -66.45 -3.88 -17.25
CA ARG A 39 -65.62 -4.97 -17.75
C ARG A 39 -64.64 -4.37 -18.76
N TRP A 40 -63.45 -4.01 -18.29
CA TRP A 40 -62.31 -3.66 -19.12
C TRP A 40 -62.04 -4.85 -20.04
N LYS A 41 -62.38 -4.72 -21.32
CA LYS A 41 -61.87 -5.63 -22.33
C LYS A 41 -60.40 -5.27 -22.49
N PRO A 42 -59.44 -6.13 -22.12
CA PRO A 42 -58.07 -5.88 -22.50
C PRO A 42 -58.04 -5.84 -24.02
N PHE A 43 -57.64 -4.71 -24.59
CA PHE A 43 -57.12 -4.73 -25.94
C PHE A 43 -55.89 -5.64 -25.87
N LEU A 44 -56.08 -6.91 -26.24
CA LEU A 44 -55.00 -7.81 -26.56
C LEU A 44 -54.24 -7.15 -27.71
N HIS A 45 -53.30 -6.29 -27.38
CA HIS A 45 -52.20 -6.01 -28.28
C HIS A 45 -51.60 -7.39 -28.53
N SER A 46 -51.78 -7.87 -29.76
CA SER A 46 -50.97 -8.95 -30.29
C SER A 46 -49.53 -8.48 -30.20
N SER A 47 -48.88 -8.74 -29.07
CA SER A 47 -47.44 -8.67 -28.93
C SER A 47 -46.91 -9.82 -29.78
N SER A 48 -46.79 -9.55 -31.08
CA SER A 48 -45.94 -10.29 -31.97
C SER A 48 -44.58 -10.32 -31.31
N ARG A 49 -44.26 -11.44 -30.65
CA ARG A 49 -42.91 -11.70 -30.15
C ARG A 49 -42.06 -11.81 -31.39
N LEU A 50 -41.43 -10.70 -31.78
CA LEU A 50 -40.34 -10.70 -32.74
C LEU A 50 -39.23 -11.51 -32.08
N GLY A 51 -39.15 -12.79 -32.44
CA GLY A 51 -38.10 -13.68 -31.99
C GLY A 51 -36.79 -13.23 -32.63
N PHE A 52 -35.76 -13.08 -31.81
CA PHE A 52 -34.41 -12.79 -32.28
C PHE A 52 -33.96 -13.95 -33.18
N SER A 53 -33.62 -13.66 -34.44
CA SER A 53 -33.10 -14.68 -35.34
C SER A 53 -31.67 -15.06 -34.93
N LEU A 54 -31.28 -16.30 -35.24
CA LEU A 54 -29.91 -16.77 -35.02
C LEU A 54 -28.88 -15.87 -35.72
N ILE A 55 -29.23 -15.35 -36.90
CA ILE A 55 -28.36 -14.49 -37.70
C ILE A 55 -28.17 -13.13 -37.02
N GLU A 56 -29.24 -12.52 -36.51
CA GLU A 56 -29.15 -11.26 -35.75
C GLU A 56 -28.26 -11.41 -34.52
N LEU A 57 -28.36 -12.55 -33.82
CA LEU A 57 -27.49 -12.84 -32.68
C LEU A 57 -26.02 -12.96 -33.10
N LEU A 58 -25.77 -13.69 -34.18
CA LEU A 58 -24.42 -13.88 -34.73
C LEU A 58 -23.77 -12.55 -35.17
N VAL A 59 -24.53 -11.66 -35.81
CA VAL A 59 -24.02 -10.34 -36.22
C VAL A 59 -23.70 -9.48 -34.99
N VAL A 60 -24.56 -9.48 -33.97
CA VAL A 60 -24.33 -8.70 -32.75
C VAL A 60 -23.08 -9.17 -32.00
N ILE A 61 -22.90 -10.48 -31.82
CA ILE A 61 -21.68 -10.99 -31.17
C ILE A 61 -20.44 -10.70 -32.02
N ALA A 62 -20.54 -10.73 -33.35
CA ALA A 62 -19.42 -10.39 -34.23
C ALA A 62 -19.02 -8.91 -34.10
N ILE A 63 -19.98 -8.00 -34.03
CA ILE A 63 -19.72 -6.57 -33.80
C ILE A 63 -19.10 -6.36 -32.42
N ILE A 64 -19.65 -6.98 -31.36
CA ILE A 64 -19.09 -6.91 -30.01
C ILE A 64 -17.65 -7.45 -29.98
N ALA A 65 -17.36 -8.55 -30.68
CA ALA A 65 -16.03 -9.14 -30.75
C ALA A 65 -15.01 -8.19 -31.43
N ILE A 66 -15.40 -7.54 -32.53
CA ILE A 66 -14.55 -6.55 -33.21
C ILE A 66 -14.27 -5.35 -32.29
N LEU A 67 -15.32 -4.78 -31.68
CA LEU A 67 -15.19 -3.65 -30.77
C LEU A 67 -14.34 -4.01 -29.55
N ALA A 68 -14.59 -5.16 -28.93
CA ALA A 68 -13.80 -5.68 -27.81
C ALA A 68 -12.33 -5.89 -28.20
N GLY A 69 -12.06 -6.40 -29.41
CA GLY A 69 -10.71 -6.58 -29.94
C GLY A 69 -9.91 -5.27 -30.04
N LEU A 70 -10.56 -4.15 -30.35
CA LEU A 70 -9.93 -2.83 -30.39
C LEU A 70 -9.81 -2.18 -29.00
N LEU A 71 -10.78 -2.42 -28.11
CA LEU A 71 -10.82 -1.84 -26.77
C LEU A 71 -9.85 -2.53 -25.79
N PHE A 72 -9.61 -3.84 -25.94
CA PHE A 72 -8.84 -4.62 -24.97
C PHE A 72 -7.36 -4.20 -24.86
N PRO A 73 -6.61 -3.97 -25.97
CA PRO A 73 -5.23 -3.50 -25.89
C PRO A 73 -5.14 -2.09 -25.26
N ALA A 74 -6.04 -1.20 -25.65
CA ALA A 74 -6.11 0.17 -25.11
C ALA A 74 -6.42 0.19 -23.61
N TRP A 75 -7.34 -0.66 -23.15
CA TRP A 75 -7.69 -0.79 -21.74
C TRP A 75 -6.52 -1.28 -20.89
N SER A 76 -5.78 -2.30 -21.35
CA SER A 76 -4.60 -2.80 -20.64
C SER A 76 -3.51 -1.72 -20.48
N GLY A 77 -3.33 -0.88 -21.50
CA GLY A 77 -2.46 0.30 -21.47
C GLY A 77 -2.90 1.36 -20.47
N ALA A 78 -4.19 1.72 -20.53
CA ALA A 78 -4.78 2.71 -19.63
C ALA A 78 -4.68 2.29 -18.16
N LYS A 79 -5.00 1.02 -17.85
CA LYS A 79 -4.90 0.48 -16.49
C LYS A 79 -3.47 0.53 -15.96
N ALA A 80 -2.49 0.08 -16.75
CA ALA A 80 -1.08 0.12 -16.36
C ALA A 80 -0.58 1.55 -16.10
N ARG A 81 -1.03 2.53 -16.92
CA ARG A 81 -0.71 3.94 -16.72
C ARG A 81 -1.36 4.51 -15.46
N ALA A 82 -2.62 4.19 -15.20
CA ALA A 82 -3.33 4.61 -13.99
C ALA A 82 -2.67 4.06 -12.71
N GLN A 83 -2.28 2.78 -12.72
CA GLN A 83 -1.53 2.16 -11.62
C GLN A 83 -0.20 2.89 -11.37
N LYS A 84 0.55 3.23 -12.42
CA LYS A 84 1.79 4.00 -12.30
C LYS A 84 1.58 5.40 -11.71
N ILE A 85 0.54 6.13 -12.18
CA ILE A 85 0.19 7.46 -11.65
C ILE A 85 -0.16 7.39 -10.17
N LYS A 86 -0.93 6.37 -9.76
CA LYS A 86 -1.25 6.16 -8.35
C LYS A 86 0.00 5.79 -7.53
N CYS A 87 0.91 4.98 -8.07
CA CYS A 87 2.19 4.67 -7.44
C CYS A 87 3.05 5.93 -7.22
N LEU A 88 3.15 6.80 -8.23
CA LEU A 88 3.81 8.12 -8.12
C LEU A 88 3.19 8.98 -7.02
N SER A 89 1.86 9.03 -6.96
CA SER A 89 1.12 9.78 -5.92
C SER A 89 1.34 9.20 -4.52
N ASN A 90 1.39 7.88 -4.38
CA ASN A 90 1.67 7.21 -3.11
C ASN A 90 3.09 7.53 -2.62
N LEU A 91 4.10 7.42 -3.49
CA LEU A 91 5.49 7.76 -3.14
C LEU A 91 5.68 9.24 -2.82
N ARG A 92 4.94 10.16 -3.48
CA ARG A 92 4.94 11.58 -3.09
C ARG A 92 4.40 11.79 -1.69
N GLN A 93 3.33 11.10 -1.32
CA GLN A 93 2.75 11.19 0.03
C GLN A 93 3.70 10.63 1.09
N LEU A 94 4.39 9.53 0.80
CA LEU A 94 5.44 8.97 1.68
C LEU A 94 6.62 9.93 1.81
N GLY A 95 7.11 10.50 0.71
CA GLY A 95 8.20 11.49 0.72
C GLY A 95 7.84 12.75 1.52
N LEU A 96 6.63 13.27 1.33
CA LEU A 96 6.11 14.39 2.13
C LEU A 96 6.02 14.04 3.61
N THR A 97 5.48 12.86 3.94
CA THR A 97 5.39 12.38 5.33
C THR A 97 6.76 12.28 5.99
N TRP A 98 7.76 11.81 5.25
CA TRP A 98 9.13 11.72 5.74
C TRP A 98 9.76 13.09 6.03
N GLN A 99 9.53 14.09 5.17
CA GLN A 99 9.97 15.46 5.41
C GLN A 99 9.24 16.10 6.60
N LEU A 100 7.91 15.91 6.71
CA LEU A 100 7.10 16.39 7.83
C LEU A 100 7.57 15.79 9.16
N TYR A 101 7.83 14.47 9.18
CA TYR A 101 8.36 13.81 10.36
C TYR A 101 9.66 14.48 10.83
N ALA A 102 10.61 14.71 9.93
CA ALA A 102 11.89 15.32 10.30
C ALA A 102 11.73 16.76 10.80
N ALA A 103 10.81 17.53 10.21
CA ALA A 103 10.50 18.88 10.68
C ALA A 103 9.99 18.88 12.13
N ASP A 104 9.14 17.93 12.50
CA ASP A 104 8.61 17.79 13.85
C ASP A 104 9.61 17.20 14.86
N HIS A 105 10.65 16.51 14.37
CA HIS A 105 11.64 15.79 15.18
C HIS A 105 13.03 16.41 15.12
N GLN A 106 13.10 17.75 15.16
CA GLN A 106 14.36 18.51 15.25
C GLN A 106 15.35 18.11 14.16
N ASP A 107 14.86 18.05 12.91
CA ASP A 107 15.63 17.69 11.71
C ASP A 107 16.03 16.21 11.62
N THR A 108 15.65 15.37 12.59
CA THR A 108 16.00 13.94 12.64
C THR A 108 15.08 13.13 11.74
N MET A 109 15.65 12.33 10.84
CA MET A 109 14.90 11.45 9.96
C MET A 109 14.12 10.38 10.74
N ALA A 110 13.05 9.87 10.14
CA ALA A 110 12.32 8.74 10.69
C ALA A 110 13.22 7.51 10.85
N PRO A 111 13.13 6.79 11.98
CA PRO A 111 13.96 5.60 12.21
C PRO A 111 13.72 4.53 11.14
N ASN A 112 14.80 3.92 10.66
CA ASN A 112 14.78 2.90 9.61
C ASN A 112 15.61 1.68 10.03
N GLY A 113 15.48 0.60 9.26
CA GLY A 113 16.24 -0.63 9.42
C GLY A 113 15.34 -1.86 9.38
N TYR A 114 15.43 -2.71 10.40
CA TYR A 114 14.63 -3.92 10.51
C TYR A 114 14.33 -4.35 11.94
N GLY A 115 13.28 -5.15 12.07
CA GLY A 115 12.82 -5.67 13.34
C GLY A 115 11.30 -5.72 13.38
N LEU A 116 10.79 -6.56 14.26
CA LEU A 116 9.38 -6.59 14.64
C LEU A 116 9.20 -5.82 15.95
N PRO A 117 7.97 -5.44 16.32
CA PRO A 117 7.76 -4.56 17.48
C PRO A 117 8.45 -5.07 18.75
N ASP A 118 8.40 -6.38 19.01
CA ASP A 118 9.03 -7.01 20.18
C ASP A 118 10.56 -6.88 20.19
N PHE A 119 11.21 -6.86 19.02
CA PHE A 119 12.66 -6.71 18.89
C PHE A 119 13.11 -5.25 19.04
N LEU A 120 12.22 -4.29 18.79
CA LEU A 120 12.56 -2.87 18.81
C LEU A 120 12.59 -2.26 20.22
N ALA A 121 12.21 -3.02 21.26
CA ALA A 121 12.22 -2.58 22.67
C ALA A 121 11.52 -1.21 22.90
N GLY A 122 10.36 -1.01 22.24
CA GLY A 122 9.61 0.24 22.29
C GLY A 122 10.03 1.30 21.26
N GLY A 123 11.10 1.05 20.51
CA GLY A 123 11.45 1.80 19.31
C GLY A 123 10.44 1.60 18.17
N ARG A 124 10.35 2.58 17.28
CA ARG A 124 9.42 2.58 16.14
C ARG A 124 10.19 2.93 14.87
N LEU A 125 10.19 2.00 13.91
CA LEU A 125 10.63 2.28 12.54
C LEU A 125 9.58 3.14 11.83
N TRP A 126 9.91 3.71 10.67
CA TRP A 126 8.97 4.48 9.86
C TRP A 126 7.70 3.67 9.56
N VAL A 127 7.88 2.37 9.28
CA VAL A 127 6.85 1.32 9.40
C VAL A 127 7.48 0.00 9.81
N VAL A 128 6.65 -0.91 10.33
CA VAL A 128 6.97 -2.32 10.56
C VAL A 128 6.08 -3.16 9.64
N GLY A 129 6.47 -4.40 9.31
CA GLY A 129 5.61 -5.28 8.50
C GLY A 129 6.19 -5.72 7.16
N ALA A 130 7.46 -6.13 7.16
CA ALA A 130 7.99 -6.82 6.01
C ALA A 130 9.07 -7.81 6.44
N THR A 131 8.67 -9.05 6.66
CA THR A 131 9.62 -10.15 6.55
C THR A 131 8.85 -11.26 5.87
N HIS A 132 9.33 -11.71 4.71
CA HIS A 132 8.76 -12.86 4.00
C HIS A 132 8.80 -14.13 4.87
N GLN A 133 9.63 -14.16 5.91
CA GLN A 133 9.69 -15.23 6.91
C GLN A 133 8.55 -15.17 7.93
N GLN A 134 7.81 -14.05 7.99
CA GLN A 134 6.66 -13.88 8.87
C GLN A 134 5.43 -13.37 8.09
N PRO A 135 4.65 -14.30 7.52
CA PRO A 135 3.48 -13.97 6.71
C PRO A 135 2.45 -13.07 7.40
N TRP A 136 2.29 -13.22 8.72
CA TRP A 136 1.38 -12.36 9.50
C TRP A 136 1.81 -10.89 9.47
N ALA A 137 3.11 -10.60 9.51
CA ALA A 137 3.62 -9.24 9.56
C ALA A 137 3.53 -8.55 8.19
N VAL A 138 3.81 -9.26 7.10
CA VAL A 138 3.76 -8.69 5.74
C VAL A 138 2.34 -8.49 5.21
N THR A 139 1.33 -9.04 5.89
CA THR A 139 -0.09 -8.92 5.54
C THR A 139 -0.88 -8.01 6.49
N ASN A 140 -0.28 -7.61 7.61
CA ASN A 140 -0.94 -6.79 8.62
C ASN A 140 -0.77 -5.29 8.35
N THR A 141 -1.86 -4.63 7.96
CA THR A 141 -1.87 -3.18 7.71
C THR A 141 -1.76 -2.34 8.97
N ASP A 142 -2.10 -2.88 10.16
CA ASP A 142 -2.00 -2.14 11.43
C ASP A 142 -0.55 -1.74 11.74
N LEU A 143 0.41 -2.59 11.37
CA LEU A 143 1.85 -2.32 11.52
C LEU A 143 2.35 -1.11 10.69
N LEU A 144 1.56 -0.65 9.73
CA LEU A 144 1.89 0.49 8.87
C LEU A 144 1.33 1.81 9.40
N VAL A 145 0.16 1.78 10.03
CA VAL A 145 -0.64 2.98 10.34
C VAL A 145 -0.84 3.23 11.83
N ASN A 146 -0.61 2.24 12.69
CA ASN A 146 -0.79 2.39 14.12
C ASN A 146 0.42 3.13 14.73
N PRO A 147 0.23 4.29 15.41
CA PRO A 147 1.31 5.05 16.05
C PRO A 147 2.08 4.28 17.15
N ALA A 148 1.50 3.18 17.66
CA ALA A 148 2.18 2.27 18.59
C ALA A 148 3.27 1.44 17.90
N HIS A 149 3.17 1.23 16.58
CA HIS A 149 4.07 0.36 15.81
C HIS A 149 4.91 1.10 14.78
N ALA A 150 4.37 2.17 14.18
CA ALA A 150 4.98 2.91 13.09
C ALA A 150 5.15 4.39 13.44
N ALA A 151 6.35 4.94 13.19
CA ALA A 151 6.62 6.36 13.37
C ALA A 151 5.74 7.23 12.44
N PHE A 152 5.36 6.71 11.27
CA PHE A 152 4.44 7.40 10.35
C PHE A 152 2.97 7.27 10.74
N GLY A 153 2.60 6.42 11.71
CA GLY A 153 1.18 6.19 12.04
C GLY A 153 0.43 7.44 12.52
N ALA A 154 1.14 8.42 13.07
CA ALA A 154 0.56 9.72 13.45
C ALA A 154 0.29 10.65 12.25
N TYR A 155 0.92 10.40 11.11
CA TYR A 155 0.93 11.27 9.94
C TYR A 155 0.16 10.68 8.76
N LEU A 156 0.19 9.36 8.60
CA LEU A 156 -0.29 8.66 7.42
C LEU A 156 -1.11 7.42 7.81
N GLN A 157 -2.43 7.57 7.80
CA GLN A 157 -3.36 6.56 8.35
C GLN A 157 -4.05 5.71 7.28
N ASP A 158 -3.90 6.03 5.99
CA ASP A 158 -4.45 5.21 4.89
C ASP A 158 -3.44 4.13 4.47
N PRO A 159 -3.67 2.84 4.80
CA PRO A 159 -2.76 1.76 4.45
C PRO A 159 -2.62 1.57 2.94
N ALA A 160 -3.59 2.01 2.12
CA ALA A 160 -3.52 1.90 0.66
C ALA A 160 -2.40 2.74 0.05
N ILE A 161 -1.89 3.74 0.78
CA ILE A 161 -0.76 4.58 0.35
C ILE A 161 0.55 3.80 0.38
N TYR A 162 0.66 2.78 1.25
CA TYR A 162 1.88 1.97 1.39
C TYR A 162 2.00 0.86 0.34
N LYS A 163 0.96 0.64 -0.47
CA LYS A 163 0.88 -0.43 -1.46
C LYS A 163 0.94 0.12 -2.89
N CYS A 164 1.81 -0.45 -3.70
CA CYS A 164 1.81 -0.21 -5.14
C CYS A 164 0.62 -0.94 -5.78
N PRO A 165 -0.21 -0.26 -6.60
CA PRO A 165 -1.37 -0.89 -7.22
C PRO A 165 -1.02 -1.87 -8.35
N ALA A 166 0.24 -1.89 -8.80
CA ALA A 166 0.75 -2.88 -9.75
C ALA A 166 1.33 -4.13 -9.06
N ASP A 167 1.72 -4.04 -7.80
CA ASP A 167 2.29 -5.15 -7.02
C ASP A 167 1.24 -6.28 -6.83
N ARG A 168 1.65 -7.51 -7.18
CA ARG A 168 0.84 -8.74 -7.08
C ARG A 168 1.31 -9.71 -6.00
N GLY A 169 2.29 -9.34 -5.21
CA GLY A 169 2.86 -10.13 -4.12
C GLY A 169 1.83 -10.49 -3.07
N LYS A 170 1.92 -11.75 -2.64
CA LYS A 170 1.05 -12.37 -1.65
C LYS A 170 1.87 -13.24 -0.72
N ALA A 171 1.42 -13.37 0.52
CA ALA A 171 1.93 -14.33 1.48
C ALA A 171 0.80 -15.26 1.92
N GLU A 172 1.15 -16.50 2.22
CA GLU A 172 0.21 -17.48 2.76
C GLU A 172 0.14 -17.35 4.29
N LEU A 173 -1.05 -17.12 4.81
CA LEU A 173 -1.34 -17.06 6.24
C LEU A 173 -2.50 -18.02 6.52
N GLU A 174 -2.29 -18.99 7.41
CA GLU A 174 -3.33 -19.96 7.83
C GLU A 174 -4.03 -20.66 6.65
N GLY A 175 -3.27 -21.05 5.61
CA GLY A 175 -3.80 -21.74 4.43
C GLY A 175 -4.54 -20.85 3.42
N ARG A 176 -4.48 -19.52 3.58
CA ARG A 176 -5.07 -18.54 2.67
C ARG A 176 -4.03 -17.57 2.15
N TRP A 177 -4.16 -17.19 0.88
CA TRP A 177 -3.29 -16.21 0.25
C TRP A 177 -3.80 -14.79 0.47
N HIS A 178 -3.00 -13.96 1.14
CA HIS A 178 -3.29 -12.56 1.41
C HIS A 178 -2.32 -11.65 0.64
N PRO A 179 -2.76 -10.50 0.11
CA PRO A 179 -1.85 -9.55 -0.51
C PRO A 179 -0.87 -8.99 0.53
N HIS A 180 0.37 -8.69 0.11
CA HIS A 180 1.26 -7.91 0.97
C HIS A 180 0.63 -6.55 1.28
N ALA A 181 0.77 -6.06 2.52
CA ALA A 181 0.24 -4.78 2.97
C ALA A 181 1.03 -3.57 2.41
N ARG A 182 2.29 -3.79 2.02
CA ARG A 182 3.23 -2.74 1.57
C ARG A 182 3.94 -3.15 0.27
N SER A 183 4.45 -2.17 -0.46
CA SER A 183 5.36 -2.36 -1.62
C SER A 183 6.62 -1.48 -1.59
N TYR A 184 6.65 -0.44 -0.76
CA TYR A 184 7.69 0.58 -0.79
C TYR A 184 8.67 0.42 0.35
N SER A 185 9.96 0.65 0.10
CA SER A 185 11.01 0.63 1.11
C SER A 185 11.80 1.93 1.12
N LEU A 186 12.28 2.33 2.31
CA LEU A 186 13.10 3.52 2.51
C LEU A 186 14.58 3.17 2.35
N ASN A 187 15.34 3.94 1.59
CA ASN A 187 16.78 3.80 1.44
C ASN A 187 17.48 3.49 2.78
N ALA A 188 18.22 2.38 2.84
CA ALA A 188 18.91 1.93 4.05
C ALA A 188 19.93 2.95 4.58
N TYR A 189 20.46 3.83 3.74
CA TYR A 189 21.38 4.90 4.15
C TYR A 189 20.69 6.12 4.77
N LEU A 190 19.36 6.10 4.92
CA LEU A 190 18.57 7.17 5.55
C LEU A 190 17.95 6.66 6.85
N GLY A 191 18.32 7.30 7.97
CA GLY A 191 17.70 7.11 9.28
C GLY A 191 17.92 5.73 9.90
N TRP A 192 18.90 4.93 9.46
CA TRP A 192 19.10 3.58 10.01
C TRP A 192 19.39 3.61 11.51
N GLN A 193 18.49 3.08 12.32
CA GLN A 193 18.62 3.11 13.78
C GLN A 193 18.51 1.72 14.42
N PHE A 194 17.74 0.80 13.84
CA PHE A 194 17.49 -0.51 14.44
C PHE A 194 17.68 -1.66 13.46
N PRO A 195 18.39 -2.72 13.87
CA PRO A 195 19.32 -2.74 15.00
C PRO A 195 20.50 -1.79 14.78
N SER A 196 21.31 -1.58 15.82
CA SER A 196 22.53 -0.76 15.74
C SER A 196 23.51 -1.27 14.67
N ALA A 197 23.56 -2.59 14.46
CA ALA A 197 24.24 -3.19 13.33
C ALA A 197 23.42 -2.95 12.04
N SER A 198 24.04 -2.35 11.04
CA SER A 198 23.40 -2.09 9.74
C SER A 198 24.04 -2.91 8.63
N PHE A 199 23.34 -3.03 7.50
CA PHE A 199 23.90 -3.58 6.25
C PHE A 199 24.72 -2.55 5.46
N ASN A 200 24.85 -1.32 5.99
CA ASN A 200 25.48 -0.21 5.31
C ASN A 200 26.99 -0.28 5.47
N SER A 201 27.72 -0.01 4.37
CA SER A 201 29.16 0.18 4.45
C SER A 201 29.52 1.45 5.22
N SER A 202 30.44 1.34 6.17
CA SER A 202 30.99 2.47 6.95
C SER A 202 31.78 3.48 6.10
N ARG A 203 32.15 3.12 4.86
CA ARG A 203 32.82 4.00 3.89
C ARG A 203 31.89 5.03 3.26
N TYR A 204 30.57 4.85 3.40
CA TYR A 204 29.54 5.71 2.84
C TYR A 204 28.75 6.39 3.94
N TRP A 205 28.15 7.53 3.64
CA TRP A 205 27.32 8.26 4.60
C TRP A 205 26.03 7.49 4.90
N THR A 206 25.76 7.22 6.17
CA THR A 206 24.40 6.98 6.64
C THR A 206 23.92 8.31 7.23
N PHE A 207 22.90 8.89 6.62
CA PHE A 207 22.34 10.18 7.01
C PHE A 207 21.29 9.97 8.10
N TYR A 208 21.34 10.79 9.15
CA TYR A 208 20.41 10.77 10.28
C TYR A 208 19.59 12.05 10.34
N LYS A 209 20.07 13.14 9.73
CA LYS A 209 19.42 14.44 9.71
C LYS A 209 19.17 14.93 8.29
N MET A 210 18.03 15.56 8.05
CA MET A 210 17.70 16.11 6.74
C MET A 210 18.74 17.13 6.26
N SER A 211 19.27 17.96 7.16
CA SER A 211 20.33 18.92 6.82
C SER A 211 21.62 18.28 6.32
N GLU A 212 21.93 17.03 6.68
CA GLU A 212 23.13 16.33 6.20
C GLU A 212 23.07 15.99 4.71
N LEU A 213 21.87 15.92 4.12
CA LEU A 213 21.70 15.64 2.69
C LEU A 213 22.18 16.79 1.81
N SER A 214 22.39 17.98 2.37
CA SER A 214 23.08 19.09 1.68
C SER A 214 24.48 18.71 1.21
N GLN A 215 25.12 17.72 1.84
CA GLN A 215 26.41 17.16 1.40
C GLN A 215 26.29 16.32 0.12
N GLY A 216 25.14 15.68 -0.12
CA GLY A 216 24.96 14.62 -1.12
C GLY A 216 24.09 14.97 -2.33
N SER A 217 23.78 16.26 -2.55
CA SER A 217 22.75 16.72 -3.49
C SER A 217 21.39 16.04 -3.25
N PRO A 218 20.46 16.69 -2.52
CA PRO A 218 19.17 16.09 -2.18
C PRO A 218 18.35 15.59 -3.38
N SER A 219 18.55 16.16 -4.57
CA SER A 219 17.88 15.71 -5.80
C SER A 219 18.50 14.44 -6.42
N GLN A 220 19.64 13.97 -5.93
CA GLN A 220 20.25 12.71 -6.37
C GLN A 220 20.04 11.57 -5.38
N ILE A 221 19.84 11.84 -4.09
CA ILE A 221 19.63 10.78 -3.10
C ILE A 221 18.17 10.33 -3.10
N PHE A 222 17.93 9.06 -3.39
CA PHE A 222 16.58 8.50 -3.33
C PHE A 222 16.16 8.26 -1.87
N THR A 223 14.87 8.45 -1.60
CA THR A 223 14.23 8.15 -0.32
C THR A 223 13.49 6.82 -0.42
N PHE A 224 12.33 6.81 -1.04
CA PHE A 224 11.50 5.62 -1.20
C PHE A 224 11.51 5.12 -2.64
N LEU A 225 11.36 3.81 -2.80
CA LEU A 225 11.11 3.20 -4.11
C LEU A 225 10.18 2.00 -3.98
N ASP A 226 9.51 1.64 -5.08
CA ASP A 226 8.75 0.39 -5.15
C ASP A 226 9.70 -0.81 -5.26
N GLN A 227 9.63 -1.70 -4.28
CA GLN A 227 10.48 -2.87 -4.19
C GLN A 227 9.80 -4.07 -4.85
N ASN A 228 10.58 -4.95 -5.45
CA ASN A 228 10.08 -6.19 -6.00
C ASN A 228 9.42 -7.02 -4.88
N PRO A 229 8.17 -7.49 -5.06
CA PRO A 229 7.43 -8.18 -4.01
C PRO A 229 8.09 -9.45 -3.51
N ALA A 230 8.85 -10.16 -4.35
CA ALA A 230 9.56 -11.39 -3.98
C ALA A 230 10.77 -11.13 -3.08
N THR A 231 11.33 -9.92 -3.12
CA THR A 231 12.43 -9.52 -2.23
C THR A 231 11.95 -8.62 -1.10
N LEU A 232 10.64 -8.35 -0.99
CA LEU A 232 10.08 -7.44 -0.01
C LEU A 232 10.33 -7.94 1.41
N CYS A 233 11.28 -7.31 2.09
CA CYS A 233 11.50 -7.46 3.51
C CYS A 233 12.10 -6.16 4.08
N HIS A 234 12.09 -6.08 5.40
CA HIS A 234 12.50 -4.96 6.25
C HIS A 234 11.82 -3.63 5.90
N SER A 235 11.99 -2.61 6.73
CA SER A 235 11.52 -1.27 6.39
C SER A 235 12.46 -0.61 5.36
N ALA A 236 13.72 -1.07 5.31
CA ALA A 236 14.80 -0.48 4.53
C ALA A 236 15.00 -1.14 3.14
N PHE A 237 15.35 -0.36 2.12
CA PHE A 237 15.87 -0.82 0.84
C PHE A 237 17.40 -0.88 0.89
N VAL A 238 17.97 -2.08 0.93
CA VAL A 238 19.42 -2.27 1.09
C VAL A 238 20.11 -2.32 -0.27
N VAL A 239 21.00 -1.37 -0.50
CA VAL A 239 21.97 -1.38 -1.62
C VAL A 239 23.33 -1.67 -1.03
N HIS A 240 23.93 -2.82 -1.32
CA HIS A 240 25.26 -3.12 -0.82
C HIS A 240 26.31 -2.26 -1.54
N LEU A 241 27.01 -1.43 -0.76
CA LEU A 241 28.16 -0.64 -1.21
C LEU A 241 29.46 -1.21 -0.59
N GLY A 242 30.60 -0.97 -1.22
CA GLY A 242 31.90 -1.38 -0.69
C GLY A 242 32.17 -2.88 -0.87
N ALA A 243 32.56 -3.58 0.20
CA ALA A 243 33.05 -4.97 0.11
C ALA A 243 32.01 -5.99 -0.36
N LEU A 244 30.72 -5.68 -0.23
CA LEU A 244 29.61 -6.52 -0.69
C LEU A 244 28.96 -5.98 -1.98
N GLU A 245 29.62 -5.04 -2.65
CA GLU A 245 29.14 -4.50 -3.91
C GLU A 245 28.94 -5.62 -4.95
N GLY A 246 27.78 -5.59 -5.63
CA GLY A 246 27.37 -6.62 -6.59
C GLY A 246 26.44 -7.68 -6.00
N LEU A 247 26.39 -7.81 -4.66
CA LEU A 247 25.36 -8.58 -3.98
C LEU A 247 24.08 -7.72 -3.88
N TYR A 248 22.96 -8.28 -4.30
CA TYR A 248 21.66 -7.65 -4.14
C TYR A 248 20.95 -8.23 -2.94
N TYR A 249 20.55 -7.36 -2.01
CA TYR A 249 19.68 -7.75 -0.91
C TYR A 249 18.22 -7.53 -1.27
N HIS A 250 17.93 -6.34 -1.82
CA HIS A 250 16.62 -5.94 -2.34
C HIS A 250 16.71 -5.54 -3.81
N VAL A 251 15.65 -5.84 -4.53
CA VAL A 251 15.55 -5.58 -5.97
C VAL A 251 14.43 -4.57 -6.20
N PRO A 252 14.61 -3.53 -7.04
CA PRO A 252 13.52 -2.64 -7.39
C PRO A 252 12.43 -3.38 -8.18
N SER A 253 11.19 -2.91 -8.04
CA SER A 253 10.05 -3.42 -8.79
C SER A 253 10.19 -3.15 -10.29
N SER A 254 9.76 -4.11 -11.10
CA SER A 254 9.63 -3.99 -12.55
C SER A 254 8.16 -4.03 -13.02
N GLU A 255 7.21 -3.99 -12.08
CA GLU A 255 5.77 -4.17 -12.34
C GLU A 255 5.16 -3.08 -13.25
N HIS A 256 5.79 -1.92 -13.35
CA HIS A 256 5.35 -0.84 -14.24
C HIS A 256 5.87 -0.97 -15.68
N ARG A 257 5.76 -2.18 -16.24
CA ARG A 257 6.26 -2.57 -17.58
C ARG A 257 7.78 -2.45 -17.69
N GLY A 258 8.52 -3.05 -16.77
CA GLY A 258 9.98 -2.98 -16.71
C GLY A 258 10.52 -1.66 -16.17
N SER A 259 9.70 -0.94 -15.40
CA SER A 259 10.07 0.32 -14.74
C SER A 259 9.73 0.26 -13.26
N GLY A 260 10.48 1.02 -12.47
CA GLY A 260 10.18 1.33 -11.07
C GLY A 260 9.83 2.81 -10.90
N VAL A 261 9.32 3.15 -9.72
CA VAL A 261 8.98 4.51 -9.29
C VAL A 261 9.81 4.85 -8.06
N ILE A 262 10.42 6.02 -8.07
CA ILE A 262 11.49 6.39 -7.14
C ILE A 262 11.25 7.82 -6.67
N ALA A 263 11.26 8.03 -5.36
CA ALA A 263 11.20 9.33 -4.72
C ALA A 263 12.60 9.78 -4.28
N PHE A 264 12.82 11.09 -4.24
CA PHE A 264 14.10 11.70 -3.89
C PHE A 264 13.97 12.62 -2.67
N ALA A 265 15.11 12.95 -2.08
CA ALA A 265 15.15 13.71 -0.83
C ALA A 265 14.66 15.16 -0.96
N ASP A 266 14.73 15.76 -2.14
CA ASP A 266 14.13 17.05 -2.46
C ASP A 266 12.59 16.99 -2.66
N GLY A 267 12.00 15.79 -2.61
CA GLY A 267 10.55 15.56 -2.72
C GLY A 267 10.04 15.25 -4.13
N HIS A 268 10.88 15.30 -5.17
CA HIS A 268 10.43 14.87 -6.50
C HIS A 268 10.32 13.34 -6.58
N VAL A 269 9.51 12.88 -7.54
CA VAL A 269 9.30 11.45 -7.79
C VAL A 269 9.30 11.22 -9.28
N GLU A 270 10.07 10.24 -9.73
CA GLU A 270 10.23 9.90 -11.14
C GLU A 270 9.95 8.42 -11.42
N THR A 271 9.79 8.09 -12.69
CA THR A 271 9.77 6.71 -13.17
C THR A 271 11.08 6.40 -13.86
N ARG A 272 11.72 5.30 -13.48
CA ARG A 272 12.93 4.81 -14.12
C ARG A 272 12.64 3.53 -14.91
N LYS A 273 13.03 3.51 -16.18
CA LYS A 273 13.07 2.27 -16.98
C LYS A 273 14.35 1.51 -16.64
N TRP A 274 14.19 0.26 -16.22
CA TRP A 274 15.31 -0.63 -15.97
C TRP A 274 15.87 -1.17 -17.28
N LYS A 275 17.19 -1.27 -17.37
CA LYS A 275 17.92 -1.85 -18.49
C LYS A 275 17.91 -3.38 -18.42
N ASP A 276 17.94 -3.95 -17.22
CA ASP A 276 17.97 -5.41 -17.01
C ASP A 276 16.71 -5.94 -16.27
N PRO A 277 15.49 -5.69 -16.78
CA PRO A 277 14.25 -6.00 -16.07
C PRO A 277 13.97 -7.50 -15.86
N LEU A 278 14.55 -8.36 -16.70
CA LEU A 278 14.39 -9.82 -16.61
C LEU A 278 15.09 -10.43 -15.39
N GLU A 279 16.20 -9.82 -14.95
CA GLU A 279 16.87 -10.17 -13.70
C GLU A 279 16.01 -9.80 -12.48
N PHE A 280 15.15 -8.80 -12.64
CA PHE A 280 14.23 -8.32 -11.62
C PHE A 280 12.87 -9.05 -11.63
N HIS A 281 12.62 -10.02 -12.53
CA HIS A 281 11.45 -10.91 -12.45
C HIS A 281 11.72 -12.09 -11.52
N ALA A 282 11.89 -11.77 -10.24
CA ALA A 282 12.05 -12.72 -9.13
C ALA A 282 10.80 -13.58 -8.85
N GLU A 283 9.71 -13.43 -9.60
CA GLU A 283 8.40 -14.09 -9.35
C GLU A 283 8.37 -15.61 -9.55
N LYS A 284 9.44 -16.24 -10.07
CA LYS A 284 9.38 -17.66 -10.49
C LYS A 284 10.12 -18.65 -9.62
N ARG A 285 10.74 -18.23 -8.51
CA ARG A 285 11.38 -19.15 -7.56
C ARG A 285 11.01 -18.78 -6.13
N PRO A 286 10.66 -19.75 -5.27
CA PRO A 286 10.62 -19.49 -3.83
C PRO A 286 12.01 -19.01 -3.42
N PHE A 287 12.13 -17.74 -3.05
CA PHE A 287 13.42 -17.11 -2.78
C PHE A 287 14.02 -17.68 -1.50
N PRO A 288 15.12 -18.47 -1.54
CA PRO A 288 15.61 -19.17 -0.35
C PRO A 288 16.46 -18.31 0.60
N GLY A 289 16.64 -17.01 0.31
CA GLY A 289 17.37 -16.09 1.17
C GLY A 289 18.07 -14.96 0.40
N HIS A 290 18.37 -13.87 1.10
CA HIS A 290 18.98 -12.66 0.53
C HIS A 290 20.43 -12.83 0.07
N PHE A 291 21.16 -13.82 0.63
CA PHE A 291 22.60 -13.96 0.45
C PHE A 291 23.02 -14.75 -0.80
N GLY A 292 22.08 -15.15 -1.66
CA GLY A 292 22.36 -15.87 -2.93
C GLY A 292 22.16 -15.03 -4.20
N MET A 293 21.79 -13.76 -4.07
CA MET A 293 21.45 -12.87 -5.19
C MET A 293 22.68 -12.11 -5.67
N TYR A 294 23.48 -12.74 -6.53
CA TYR A 294 24.60 -12.08 -7.17
C TYR A 294 24.31 -11.87 -8.66
N PHE A 295 24.21 -10.60 -9.09
CA PHE A 295 23.91 -10.24 -10.48
C PHE A 295 25.16 -9.68 -11.14
N HIS A 296 25.91 -10.54 -11.82
CA HIS A 296 27.10 -10.13 -12.57
C HIS A 296 26.70 -9.19 -13.72
N GLY A 297 27.25 -7.98 -13.74
CA GLY A 297 27.11 -7.08 -14.89
C GLY A 297 25.78 -6.32 -14.99
N ASN A 298 24.97 -6.30 -13.92
CA ASN A 298 23.72 -5.53 -13.91
C ASN A 298 23.98 -4.03 -14.14
N ARG A 299 23.37 -3.47 -15.19
CA ARG A 299 23.61 -2.12 -15.71
C ARG A 299 22.85 -1.04 -14.97
N ASP A 300 21.94 -1.42 -14.08
CA ASP A 300 21.18 -0.52 -13.22
C ASP A 300 21.80 -0.35 -11.83
N LEU A 301 22.65 -1.29 -11.40
CA LEU A 301 23.33 -1.23 -10.10
C LEU A 301 24.11 0.09 -9.91
N PRO A 302 24.97 0.54 -10.86
CA PRO A 302 25.72 1.78 -10.67
C PRO A 302 24.80 2.99 -10.42
N TRP A 303 23.67 3.04 -11.12
CA TRP A 303 22.70 4.13 -10.97
C TRP A 303 22.05 4.15 -9.58
N LEU A 304 21.72 2.97 -9.03
CA LEU A 304 21.19 2.84 -7.67
C LEU A 304 22.25 3.23 -6.63
N LYS A 305 23.50 2.81 -6.82
CA LYS A 305 24.60 3.10 -5.89
C LYS A 305 24.85 4.60 -5.73
N GLU A 306 24.97 5.31 -6.85
CA GLU A 306 25.18 6.77 -6.87
C GLU A 306 24.08 7.57 -6.16
N ARG A 307 22.90 6.94 -5.99
CA ARG A 307 21.70 7.57 -5.44
C ARG A 307 21.31 7.02 -4.08
N ALA A 308 21.96 5.95 -3.62
CA ALA A 308 21.77 5.39 -2.30
C ALA A 308 22.52 6.22 -1.26
N SER A 309 23.78 6.54 -1.52
CA SER A 309 24.63 7.31 -0.62
C SER A 309 25.85 7.85 -1.36
N MET A 310 26.68 8.64 -0.67
CA MET A 310 27.95 9.18 -1.14
C MET A 310 29.11 8.65 -0.29
N LEU A 311 30.31 8.57 -0.88
CA LEU A 311 31.52 8.23 -0.14
C LEU A 311 31.80 9.26 0.95
N ARG A 312 32.22 8.80 2.12
CA ARG A 312 32.76 9.69 3.15
C ARG A 312 34.13 10.15 2.67
N THR A 313 34.30 11.45 2.46
CA THR A 313 35.63 12.02 2.29
C THR A 313 36.34 11.90 3.64
N GLU A 314 37.48 11.22 3.68
CA GLU A 314 38.37 11.22 4.84
C GLU A 314 38.62 12.69 5.23
N PRO A 315 38.60 13.05 6.53
CA PRO A 315 39.08 14.36 6.92
C PRO A 315 40.52 14.50 6.42
N SER A 316 40.80 15.57 5.67
CA SER A 316 42.17 15.94 5.32
C SER A 316 42.93 16.13 6.64
N ASN A 317 43.81 15.18 6.96
CA ASN A 317 44.78 15.30 8.06
C ASN A 317 45.66 16.54 7.88
#